data_AF-A0A928UKA0-F1
#
_entry.id   AF-A0A928UKA0-F1
#
_cell.length_a   1.000
_cell.length_b   1.000
_cell.length_c   1.000
_cell.angle_alpha   90.00
_cell.angle_beta   90.00
_cell.angle_gamma   90.00
#
_symmetry.space_group_name_H-M   'P 1'
#
loop_
_entity.id
_entity.type
_entity.pdbx_description
1 polymer ?
#
loop_
_entity_poly.entity_id
_entity_poly.type
_entity_poly.pdbx_seq_one_letter_code
_entity_poly.pdbx_strand_id
1 'polypeptide(L)'
;MSKPSLTSKKDLHQLREELVKTDKALLELIFKRFELVKNIFTIKKQTSTEYKDKKQEEKVWNTFWEYWESNNTYLTKADWPYFSKVLTVLLDQSFLQAFKFITRKK
;
A
#
# COMPACT_ATOMS: atom_id res chain seq x y z
N MET A 1 16.23 -1.88 24.94
CA MET A 1 15.74 -0.49 24.81
C MET A 1 14.38 -0.40 25.48
N SER A 2 14.22 0.48 26.47
CA SER A 2 12.99 0.62 27.27
C SER A 2 11.93 1.42 26.50
N LYS A 3 10.67 0.95 26.48
CA LYS A 3 9.54 1.65 25.85
C LYS A 3 9.20 2.93 26.64
N PRO A 4 9.02 4.09 26.00
CA PRO A 4 8.59 5.31 26.69
C PRO A 4 7.14 5.17 27.20
N SER A 5 6.89 5.56 28.45
CA SER A 5 5.54 5.60 29.03
C SER A 5 4.80 6.86 28.54
N LEU A 6 3.89 6.69 27.58
CA LEU A 6 3.05 7.76 27.04
C LEU A 6 1.92 8.09 28.03
N THR A 7 1.99 9.22 28.75
CA THR A 7 0.98 9.57 29.76
C THR A 7 0.47 11.01 29.71
N SER A 8 0.96 11.89 28.80
CA SER A 8 0.47 13.27 28.71
C SER A 8 -0.38 13.56 27.46
N LYS A 9 -1.37 14.47 27.59
CA LYS A 9 -2.16 15.00 26.44
C LYS A 9 -1.27 15.61 25.35
N LYS A 10 -0.08 16.10 25.72
CA LYS A 10 0.93 16.66 24.81
C LYS A 10 1.55 15.57 23.92
N ASP A 11 1.81 14.39 24.48
CA ASP A 11 2.34 13.23 23.74
C ASP A 11 1.30 12.71 22.73
N LEU A 12 0.03 12.65 23.14
CA LEU A 12 -1.06 12.25 22.24
C LEU A 12 -1.22 13.22 21.06
N HIS A 13 -1.10 14.52 21.31
CA HIS A 13 -1.18 15.51 20.24
C HIS A 13 -0.01 15.38 19.26
N GLN A 14 1.21 15.21 19.76
CA GLN A 14 2.40 14.99 18.93
C GLN A 14 2.26 13.73 18.06
N LEU A 15 1.81 12.61 18.65
CA LEU A 15 1.58 11.38 17.89
C LEU A 15 0.52 11.55 16.79
N ARG A 16 -0.51 12.37 17.03
CA ARG A 16 -1.52 12.68 16.00
C ARG A 16 -0.95 13.52 14.86
N GLU A 17 -0.08 14.49 15.15
CA GLU A 17 0.58 15.27 14.12
C GLU A 17 1.53 14.41 13.28
N GLU A 18 2.28 13.51 13.91
CA GLU A 18 3.14 12.54 13.22
C GLU A 18 2.32 11.58 12.35
N LEU A 19 1.17 11.12 12.84
CA LEU A 19 0.23 10.31 12.05
C LEU A 19 -0.23 11.07 10.81
N VAL A 20 -0.67 12.32 10.96
CA VAL A 20 -1.11 13.15 9.81
C VAL A 20 0.01 13.35 8.78
N LYS A 21 1.27 13.54 9.23
CA LYS A 21 2.42 13.63 8.32
C LYS A 21 2.64 12.31 7.58
N THR A 22 2.56 11.19 8.29
CA THR A 22 2.69 9.84 7.72
C THR A 22 1.58 9.56 6.70
N ASP A 23 0.33 9.93 7.01
CA ASP A 23 -0.80 9.75 6.12
C ASP A 23 -0.65 10.55 4.82
N LYS A 24 -0.12 11.77 4.89
CA LYS A 24 0.17 12.57 3.69
C LYS A 24 1.23 11.89 2.81
N ALA A 25 2.32 11.41 3.40
CA ALA A 25 3.36 10.68 2.66
C ALA A 25 2.80 9.40 2.04
N LEU A 26 1.93 8.69 2.77
CA LEU A 26 1.24 7.51 2.27
C LEU A 26 0.33 7.86 1.07
N LEU A 27 -0.44 8.93 1.14
CA LEU A 27 -1.29 9.39 0.02
C LEU A 27 -0.49 9.65 -1.25
N GLU A 28 0.67 10.31 -1.15
CA GLU A 28 1.55 10.54 -2.29
C GLU A 28 2.05 9.23 -2.93
N LEU A 29 2.42 8.25 -2.11
CA LEU A 29 2.82 6.93 -2.60
C LEU A 29 1.66 6.18 -3.26
N ILE A 30 0.45 6.30 -2.72
CA ILE A 30 -0.77 5.72 -3.30
C ILE A 30 -1.07 6.34 -4.66
N PHE A 31 -0.96 7.66 -4.80
CA PHE A 31 -1.15 8.35 -6.08
C PHE A 31 -0.15 7.88 -7.14
N LYS A 32 1.14 7.83 -6.79
CA LYS A 32 2.19 7.31 -7.68
C LYS A 32 1.90 5.87 -8.09
N ARG A 33 1.52 5.02 -7.13
CA ARG A 33 1.16 3.62 -7.40
C ARG A 33 -0.03 3.52 -8.34
N PHE A 34 -1.07 4.31 -8.13
CA PHE A 34 -2.25 4.34 -9.01
C PHE A 34 -1.88 4.74 -10.44
N GLU A 35 -1.04 5.76 -10.60
CA GLU A 35 -0.55 6.20 -11.92
C GLU A 35 0.21 5.08 -12.64
N LEU A 36 1.09 4.37 -11.94
CA LEU A 36 1.82 3.22 -12.50
C LEU A 36 0.86 2.11 -12.97
N VAL A 37 -0.12 1.72 -12.14
CA VAL A 37 -1.11 0.70 -12.52
C VAL A 37 -1.91 1.13 -13.74
N LYS A 38 -2.33 2.40 -13.80
CA LYS A 38 -3.03 2.97 -14.96
C LYS A 38 -2.17 2.88 -16.23
N ASN A 39 -0.88 3.19 -16.14
CA ASN A 39 0.03 3.10 -17.28
C ASN A 39 0.23 1.64 -17.74
N ILE A 40 0.41 0.70 -16.80
CA ILE A 40 0.49 -0.73 -17.08
C ILE A 40 -0.77 -1.21 -17.82
N PHE A 41 -1.96 -0.81 -17.36
CA PHE A 41 -3.21 -1.22 -17.98
C PHE A 41 -3.39 -0.62 -19.38
N THR A 42 -2.94 0.61 -19.57
CA THR A 42 -2.96 1.26 -20.89
C THR A 42 -2.11 0.46 -21.88
N ILE A 43 -0.90 0.06 -21.47
CA ILE A 43 -0.01 -0.79 -22.29
C ILE A 43 -0.66 -2.14 -22.55
N LYS A 44 -1.13 -2.85 -21.51
CA LYS A 44 -1.79 -4.16 -21.65
C LYS A 44 -2.98 -4.13 -22.60
N LYS A 45 -3.77 -3.05 -22.58
CA LYS A 45 -4.87 -2.83 -23.53
C LYS A 45 -4.37 -2.70 -24.97
N GLN A 46 -3.28 -1.96 -25.18
CA GLN A 46 -2.68 -1.76 -26.50
C GLN A 46 -2.02 -3.03 -27.04
N THR A 47 -1.46 -3.87 -26.18
CA THR A 47 -0.76 -5.10 -26.53
C THR A 47 -1.62 -6.36 -26.45
N SER A 48 -2.93 -6.22 -26.21
CA SER A 48 -3.87 -7.34 -26.02
C SER A 48 -3.40 -8.36 -24.97
N THR A 49 -2.71 -7.88 -23.93
CA THR A 49 -2.21 -8.71 -22.84
C THR A 49 -3.22 -8.76 -21.69
N GLU A 50 -3.34 -9.90 -21.02
CA GLU A 50 -4.28 -10.06 -19.90
C GLU A 50 -3.98 -9.10 -18.74
N TYR A 51 -5.04 -8.49 -18.18
CA TYR A 51 -4.90 -7.55 -17.07
C TYR A 51 -4.46 -8.23 -15.77
N LYS A 52 -5.04 -9.39 -15.44
CA LYS A 52 -4.66 -10.19 -14.27
C LYS A 52 -3.40 -11.00 -14.58
N ASP A 53 -2.46 -10.98 -13.65
CA ASP A 53 -1.23 -11.77 -13.72
C ASP A 53 -0.92 -12.30 -12.32
N LYS A 54 -1.34 -13.54 -12.06
CA LYS A 54 -1.18 -14.16 -10.73
C LYS A 54 0.29 -14.29 -10.32
N LYS A 55 1.19 -14.57 -11.27
CA LYS A 55 2.62 -14.69 -10.97
C LYS A 55 3.19 -13.35 -10.54
N GLN A 56 2.76 -12.27 -11.18
CA GLN A 56 3.16 -10.92 -10.78
C GLN A 56 2.55 -10.51 -9.43
N GLU A 57 1.31 -10.89 -9.13
CA GLU A 57 0.68 -10.68 -7.82
C GLU A 57 1.43 -11.42 -6.70
N GLU A 58 1.77 -12.68 -6.90
CA GLU A 58 2.59 -13.48 -5.97
C GLU A 58 3.97 -12.84 -5.75
N LYS A 59 4.61 -12.37 -6.82
CA LYS A 59 5.92 -11.68 -6.73
C LYS A 59 5.84 -10.42 -5.88
N VAL A 60 4.80 -9.60 -6.06
CA VAL A 60 4.59 -8.39 -5.25
C VAL A 60 4.43 -8.74 -3.78
N TRP A 61 3.66 -9.78 -3.46
CA TRP A 61 3.48 -10.24 -2.09
C TRP A 61 4.77 -10.76 -1.45
N ASN A 62 5.56 -11.52 -2.18
CA ASN A 62 6.86 -11.99 -1.69
C ASN A 62 7.79 -10.81 -1.41
N THR A 63 7.86 -9.82 -2.30
CA THR A 63 8.64 -8.60 -2.07
C THR A 63 8.17 -7.84 -0.83
N PHE A 64 6.85 -7.75 -0.58
CA PHE A 64 6.33 -7.11 0.63
C PHE A 64 6.69 -7.87 1.90
N TRP A 65 6.62 -9.20 1.87
CA TRP A 65 7.01 -10.04 2.99
C TRP A 65 8.51 -9.92 3.29
N GLU A 66 9.37 -10.02 2.28
CA GLU A 66 10.83 -9.86 2.42
C GLU A 66 11.19 -8.47 2.97
N TYR A 67 10.55 -7.43 2.44
CA TYR A 67 10.74 -6.07 2.92
C TYR A 67 10.29 -5.94 4.38
N TRP A 68 9.14 -6.51 4.74
CA TRP A 68 8.66 -6.54 6.11
C TRP A 68 9.63 -7.24 7.06
N GLU A 69 10.08 -8.44 6.73
CA GLU A 69 11.00 -9.20 7.58
C GLU A 69 12.33 -8.47 7.81
N SER A 70 12.77 -7.67 6.83
CA SER A 70 14.06 -6.97 6.87
C SER A 70 14.00 -5.57 7.49
N ASN A 71 12.85 -4.89 7.47
CA ASN A 71 12.76 -3.46 7.80
C ASN A 71 11.78 -3.13 8.92
N ASN A 72 10.97 -4.08 9.37
CA ASN A 72 9.94 -3.78 10.35
C ASN A 72 10.52 -3.54 11.76
N THR A 73 10.50 -2.28 12.18
CA THR A 73 10.98 -1.82 13.50
C THR A 73 9.85 -1.49 14.48
N TYR A 74 8.61 -1.38 14.00
CA TYR A 74 7.47 -0.88 14.77
C TYR A 74 6.43 -1.95 15.12
N LEU A 75 6.32 -2.97 14.29
CA LEU A 75 5.33 -4.04 14.41
C LEU A 75 6.04 -5.37 14.68
N THR A 76 5.31 -6.41 15.03
CA THR A 76 5.83 -7.77 15.25
C THR A 76 5.34 -8.73 14.17
N LYS A 77 5.92 -9.93 14.05
CA LYS A 77 5.39 -10.95 13.13
C LYS A 77 3.92 -11.27 13.39
N ALA A 78 3.44 -11.14 14.63
CA ALA A 78 2.03 -11.35 14.98
C ALA A 78 1.09 -10.28 14.41
N ASP A 79 1.62 -9.10 14.03
CA ASP A 79 0.84 -8.02 13.43
C ASP A 79 0.66 -8.18 11.91
N TRP A 80 1.46 -9.06 11.28
CA TRP A 80 1.41 -9.31 9.85
C TRP A 80 0.01 -9.65 9.31
N PRO A 81 -0.82 -10.49 9.95
CA PRO A 81 -2.17 -10.78 9.47
C PRO A 81 -3.08 -9.55 9.42
N TYR A 82 -2.82 -8.53 10.24
CA TYR A 82 -3.58 -7.28 10.22
C TYR A 82 -3.02 -6.33 9.17
N PHE A 83 -1.70 -6.18 9.11
CA PHE A 83 -1.04 -5.31 8.14
C PHE A 83 -1.25 -5.78 6.69
N SER A 84 -1.13 -7.08 6.45
CA SER A 84 -1.39 -7.69 5.13
C SER A 84 -2.82 -7.44 4.65
N LYS A 85 -3.83 -7.41 5.53
CA LYS A 85 -5.21 -7.02 5.14
C LYS A 85 -5.28 -5.58 4.63
N VAL A 86 -4.56 -4.65 5.26
CA VAL A 86 -4.48 -3.26 4.80
C VAL A 86 -3.83 -3.18 3.42
N LEU A 87 -2.73 -3.91 3.23
CA LEU A 87 -2.07 -4.02 1.93
C LEU A 87 -2.99 -4.61 0.87
N THR A 88 -3.73 -5.68 1.16
CA THR A 88 -4.67 -6.29 0.21
C THR A 88 -5.72 -5.28 -0.25
N VAL A 89 -6.34 -4.56 0.69
CA VAL A 89 -7.32 -3.52 0.35
C VAL A 89 -6.70 -2.45 -0.55
N LEU A 90 -5.47 -2.01 -0.24
CA LEU A 90 -4.75 -1.04 -1.06
C LEU A 90 -4.53 -1.54 -2.50
N LEU A 91 -4.02 -2.77 -2.65
CA LEU A 91 -3.73 -3.39 -3.94
C LEU A 91 -5.01 -3.58 -4.77
N ASP A 92 -6.07 -4.09 -4.15
CA ASP A 92 -7.35 -4.36 -4.81
C ASP A 92 -8.04 -3.07 -5.26
N GLN A 93 -8.09 -2.05 -4.39
CA GLN A 93 -8.75 -0.78 -4.74
C GLN A 93 -8.02 -0.06 -5.86
N SER A 94 -6.70 0.00 -5.81
CA SER A 94 -5.91 0.63 -6.87
C SER A 94 -6.04 -0.08 -8.22
N PHE A 95 -6.08 -1.42 -8.25
CA PHE A 95 -6.40 -2.20 -9.46
C PHE A 95 -7.80 -1.84 -9.98
N LEU A 96 -8.81 -1.93 -9.12
CA LEU A 96 -10.21 -1.72 -9.50
C LEU A 96 -10.46 -0.32 -10.06
N GLN A 97 -9.91 0.71 -9.41
CA GLN A 97 -10.08 2.09 -9.87
C GLN A 97 -9.35 2.33 -11.20
N ALA A 98 -8.15 1.77 -11.39
CA ALA A 98 -7.41 1.91 -12.65
C ALA A 98 -8.13 1.18 -13.79
N PHE A 99 -8.65 -0.02 -13.51
CA PHE A 99 -9.47 -0.78 -14.46
C PHE A 99 -10.70 0.02 -14.89
N LYS A 100 -11.48 0.52 -13.93
CA LYS A 100 -12.68 1.34 -14.18
C LYS A 100 -12.33 2.56 -15.01
N PHE A 101 -11.23 3.25 -14.71
CA PHE A 101 -10.80 4.42 -15.45
C PHE A 101 -10.57 4.10 -16.95
N ILE A 102 -9.83 3.04 -17.25
CA ILE A 102 -9.45 2.65 -18.63
C ILE A 102 -10.61 2.03 -19.44
N THR A 103 -11.60 1.48 -18.75
CA THR A 103 -12.77 0.81 -19.36
C THR A 103 -14.04 1.67 -19.42
N ARG A 104 -14.02 2.89 -18.86
CA ARG A 104 -15.12 3.85 -19.03
C ARG A 104 -15.37 4.09 -20.53
N LYS A 105 -16.61 3.81 -20.99
CA LYS A 105 -17.07 4.23 -22.31
C LYS A 105 -17.13 5.76 -22.32
N LYS A 106 -16.58 6.37 -23.38
CA LYS A 106 -16.69 7.82 -23.63
C LYS A 106 -18.13 8.16 -23.99
#